data_AF-A0A1V3MW15-F1
#
_entry.id   AF-A0A1V3MW15-F1
#
_cell.length_a   1.000
_cell.length_b   1.000
_cell.length_c   1.000
_cell.angle_alpha   90.00
_cell.angle_beta   90.00
_cell.angle_gamma   90.00
#
_symmetry.space_group_name_H-M   'P 1'
#
loop_
_entity.id
_entity.type
_entity.pdbx_description
1 polymer ?
#
loop_
_entity_poly.entity_id
_entity_poly.type
_entity_poly.pdbx_seq_one_letter_code
_entity_poly.pdbx_strand_id
1 'polypeptide(L)'
;MKKTLLSLAAVAALAFGAQEAKAQSPQRAAIGVVFDGSGGDLWGVQYKQSMGGANNGQAQVMFDDNVVAVGADYQYARPFRGVNGLGWYAGVGAQLTFVDAGDNVTFVGLRPQLGLEFKIPAAPIGFHADWKPNWTLNHGSDFDASTFSFGIKYTLR
;
A
#
# COMPACT_ATOMS: atom_id res chain seq x y z
N MET A 1 32.92 4.10 -1.67
CA MET A 1 31.76 3.21 -1.93
C MET A 1 30.47 3.66 -1.21
N LYS A 2 30.49 4.03 0.08
CA LYS A 2 29.27 4.54 0.76
C LYS A 2 28.72 5.87 0.20
N LYS A 3 29.60 6.80 -0.19
CA LYS A 3 29.21 8.12 -0.70
C LYS A 3 28.62 8.08 -2.11
N THR A 4 29.10 7.19 -2.97
CA THR A 4 28.59 6.98 -4.34
C THR A 4 27.21 6.32 -4.34
N LEU A 5 26.91 5.46 -3.36
CA LEU A 5 25.58 4.87 -3.18
C LEU A 5 24.52 5.90 -2.75
N LEU A 6 24.90 6.84 -1.88
CA LEU A 6 24.03 7.97 -1.48
C LEU A 6 23.75 8.92 -2.65
N SER A 7 24.73 9.15 -3.52
CA SER A 7 24.56 9.96 -4.74
C SER A 7 23.61 9.28 -5.73
N LEU A 8 23.71 7.96 -5.93
CA LEU A 8 22.78 7.22 -6.78
C LEU A 8 21.35 7.19 -6.21
N ALA A 9 21.20 7.04 -4.89
CA ALA A 9 19.90 7.10 -4.23
C ALA A 9 19.23 8.48 -4.36
N ALA A 10 20.01 9.56 -4.25
CA ALA A 10 19.52 10.92 -4.43
C ALA A 10 19.13 11.23 -5.89
N VAL A 11 19.87 10.71 -6.87
CA VAL A 11 19.54 10.85 -8.29
C VAL A 11 18.31 10.03 -8.66
N ALA A 12 18.13 8.84 -8.08
CA ALA A 12 16.91 8.06 -8.22
C ALA A 12 15.70 8.83 -7.67
N ALA A 13 15.81 9.42 -6.47
CA ALA A 13 14.75 10.22 -5.86
C ALA A 13 14.35 11.46 -6.69
N LEU A 14 15.29 12.09 -7.39
CA LEU A 14 15.03 13.25 -8.26
C LEU A 14 14.45 12.86 -9.62
N ALA A 15 14.81 11.68 -10.16
CA ALA A 15 14.27 11.19 -11.44
C ALA A 15 12.77 10.82 -11.34
N PHE A 16 12.28 10.47 -10.15
CA PHE A 16 10.84 10.25 -9.91
C PHE A 16 10.02 11.55 -9.81
N GLY A 17 10.66 12.72 -9.72
CA GLY A 17 9.98 14.00 -9.50
C GLY A 17 9.53 14.75 -10.76
N ALA A 18 9.99 14.34 -11.96
CA ALA A 18 9.91 15.20 -13.15
C ALA A 18 9.05 14.65 -14.32
N GLN A 19 8.30 13.55 -14.15
CA GLN A 19 7.36 13.11 -15.17
C GLN A 19 5.94 13.61 -14.86
N GLU A 20 5.48 14.61 -15.61
CA GLU A 20 4.05 14.87 -15.78
C GLU A 20 3.43 13.76 -16.63
N ALA A 21 3.27 12.58 -16.04
CA ALA A 21 2.43 11.56 -16.61
C ALA A 21 0.97 11.99 -16.40
N LYS A 22 0.17 12.00 -17.48
CA LYS A 22 -1.30 12.03 -17.38
C LYS A 22 -1.70 10.86 -16.49
N ALA A 23 -1.97 11.13 -15.21
CA ALA A 23 -2.30 10.10 -14.25
C ALA A 23 -3.53 9.34 -14.75
N GLN A 24 -3.37 8.06 -15.03
CA GLN A 24 -4.50 7.17 -15.24
C GLN A 24 -5.04 6.67 -13.89
N SER A 25 -4.33 6.94 -12.79
CA SER A 25 -4.86 6.82 -11.44
C SER A 25 -5.87 7.95 -11.16
N PRO A 26 -7.00 7.67 -10.50
CA PRO A 26 -8.00 8.69 -10.18
C PRO A 26 -7.48 9.84 -9.28
N GLN A 27 -6.29 9.68 -8.67
CA GLN A 27 -5.75 10.52 -7.59
C GLN A 27 -4.22 10.61 -7.71
N ARG A 28 -3.65 11.79 -7.41
CA ARG A 28 -2.19 12.02 -7.39
C ARG A 28 -1.57 11.57 -6.07
N ALA A 29 -2.20 11.94 -4.96
CA ALA A 29 -1.84 11.45 -3.64
C ALA A 29 -3.09 11.30 -2.77
N ALA A 30 -3.05 10.43 -1.78
CA ALA A 30 -4.13 10.26 -0.83
C ALA A 30 -3.59 9.78 0.53
N ILE A 31 -4.21 10.24 1.60
CA ILE A 31 -3.93 9.79 2.98
C ILE A 31 -5.21 9.25 3.59
N GLY A 32 -5.14 8.18 4.35
CA GLY A 32 -6.35 7.52 4.83
C GLY A 32 -6.14 6.59 5.99
N VAL A 33 -7.25 5.97 6.40
CA VAL A 33 -7.29 4.88 7.36
C VAL A 33 -7.45 3.56 6.63
N VAL A 34 -6.75 2.54 7.12
CA VAL A 34 -6.76 1.18 6.57
C VAL A 34 -7.08 0.18 7.68
N PHE A 35 -7.78 -0.88 7.32
CA PHE A 35 -8.05 -2.05 8.15
C PHE A 35 -7.55 -3.27 7.37
N ASP A 36 -6.84 -4.18 8.00
CA ASP A 36 -6.17 -5.32 7.36
C ASP A 36 -6.28 -6.55 8.28
N GLY A 37 -6.79 -7.65 7.74
CA GLY A 37 -6.95 -8.90 8.50
C GLY A 37 -5.65 -9.70 8.69
N SER A 38 -4.49 -9.20 8.23
CA SER A 38 -3.23 -9.93 8.35
C SER A 38 -2.71 -9.95 9.79
N GLY A 39 -2.58 -11.13 10.37
CA GLY A 39 -1.98 -11.28 11.71
C GLY A 39 -2.81 -10.69 12.84
N GLY A 40 -4.12 -10.57 12.66
CA GLY A 40 -5.06 -9.97 13.62
C GLY A 40 -6.03 -8.99 12.96
N ASP A 41 -6.59 -8.08 13.75
CA ASP A 41 -7.51 -7.03 13.30
C ASP A 41 -6.75 -5.69 13.20
N LEU A 42 -5.73 -5.64 12.34
CA LEU A 42 -4.87 -4.46 12.20
C LEU A 42 -5.66 -3.27 11.66
N TRP A 43 -5.40 -2.09 12.23
CA TRP A 43 -5.89 -0.83 11.71
C TRP A 43 -4.79 0.23 11.75
N GLY A 44 -4.87 1.24 10.89
CA GLY A 44 -3.89 2.30 10.94
C GLY A 44 -4.02 3.34 9.84
N VAL A 45 -2.89 3.98 9.53
CA VAL A 45 -2.82 5.04 8.54
C VAL A 45 -2.09 4.56 7.30
N GLN A 46 -2.55 5.02 6.14
CA GLN A 46 -1.92 4.74 4.87
C GLN A 46 -1.74 6.03 4.06
N TYR A 47 -0.72 6.05 3.23
CA TYR A 47 -0.46 7.08 2.25
C TYR A 47 -0.22 6.44 0.89
N LYS A 48 -0.93 6.91 -0.13
CA LYS A 48 -0.80 6.47 -1.53
C LYS A 48 -0.32 7.64 -2.39
N GLN A 49 0.62 7.39 -3.28
CA GLN A 49 1.19 8.35 -4.21
C GLN A 49 1.23 7.75 -5.61
N SER A 50 0.74 8.49 -6.61
CA SER A 50 0.92 8.16 -8.01
C SER A 50 2.39 8.35 -8.39
N MET A 51 2.99 7.32 -8.99
CA MET A 51 4.37 7.32 -9.51
C MET A 51 4.39 7.54 -11.03
N GLY A 52 3.26 7.96 -11.60
CA GLY A 52 3.08 8.18 -13.03
C GLY A 52 2.44 7.01 -13.77
N GLY A 53 1.63 7.36 -14.77
CA GLY A 53 0.90 6.40 -15.60
C GLY A 53 -0.11 5.59 -14.80
N ALA A 54 0.11 4.28 -14.75
CA ALA A 54 -0.71 3.31 -14.03
C ALA A 54 -0.23 3.06 -12.60
N ASN A 55 0.96 3.54 -12.25
CA ASN A 55 1.72 3.00 -11.14
C ASN A 55 1.52 3.86 -9.90
N ASN A 56 1.34 3.21 -8.75
CA ASN A 56 1.14 3.86 -7.47
C ASN A 56 1.99 3.17 -6.41
N GLY A 57 2.58 3.96 -5.53
CA GLY A 57 3.22 3.50 -4.31
C GLY A 57 2.26 3.72 -3.16
N GLN A 58 2.20 2.79 -2.22
CA GLN A 58 1.44 2.95 -0.98
C GLN A 58 2.32 2.55 0.20
N ALA A 59 2.27 3.32 1.27
CA ALA A 59 2.91 3.02 2.55
C ALA A 59 1.84 3.00 3.64
N GLN A 60 1.99 2.12 4.61
CA GLN A 60 1.05 1.99 5.72
C GLN A 60 1.76 1.66 7.02
N VAL A 61 1.23 2.20 8.11
CA VAL A 61 1.60 1.84 9.48
C VAL A 61 0.30 1.47 10.19
N MET A 62 0.28 0.27 10.75
CA MET A 62 -0.89 -0.36 11.34
C MET A 62 -0.57 -0.91 12.72
N PHE A 63 -1.61 -1.07 13.52
CA PHE A 63 -1.54 -1.37 14.94
C PHE A 63 -2.64 -2.37 15.30
N ASP A 64 -2.33 -3.24 16.25
CA ASP A 64 -3.27 -4.10 16.98
C ASP A 64 -2.67 -4.33 18.39
N ASP A 65 -3.34 -5.09 19.24
CA ASP A 65 -2.87 -5.38 20.60
C ASP A 65 -1.48 -6.03 20.60
N ASN A 66 -0.49 -5.27 21.06
CA ASN A 66 0.93 -5.62 21.05
C ASN A 66 1.55 -5.88 19.67
N VAL A 67 0.91 -5.38 18.60
CA VAL A 67 1.38 -5.53 17.23
C VAL A 67 1.56 -4.16 16.58
N VAL A 68 2.70 -3.97 15.92
CA VAL A 68 2.95 -2.85 15.01
C VAL A 68 3.34 -3.41 13.66
N ALA A 69 2.63 -3.04 12.60
CA ALA A 69 2.96 -3.46 11.24
C ALA A 69 3.30 -2.24 10.38
N VAL A 70 4.39 -2.33 9.62
CA VAL A 70 4.82 -1.31 8.66
C VAL A 70 4.92 -1.95 7.29
N GLY A 71 4.20 -1.42 6.31
CA GLY A 71 4.12 -1.97 4.97
C GLY A 71 4.38 -0.94 3.88
N ALA A 72 4.89 -1.42 2.75
CA ALA A 72 5.00 -0.65 1.52
C ALA A 72 4.61 -1.52 0.32
N ASP A 73 3.83 -0.94 -0.58
CA ASP A 73 3.15 -1.60 -1.69
C ASP A 73 3.45 -0.88 -3.01
N TYR A 74 3.62 -1.66 -4.06
CA TYR A 74 3.53 -1.22 -5.44
C TYR A 74 2.22 -1.69 -6.06
N GLN A 75 1.49 -0.80 -6.72
CA GLN A 75 0.20 -1.08 -7.33
C GLN A 75 0.16 -0.58 -8.78
N TYR A 76 -0.22 -1.46 -9.71
CA TYR A 76 -0.64 -1.11 -11.05
C TYR A 76 -2.16 -0.95 -11.06
N ALA A 77 -2.65 0.27 -11.34
CA ALA A 77 -4.06 0.62 -11.28
C ALA A 77 -4.61 1.11 -12.63
N ARG A 78 -5.87 0.74 -12.90
CA ARG A 78 -6.61 1.16 -14.11
C ARG A 78 -8.06 1.48 -13.77
N PRO A 79 -8.65 2.50 -14.40
CA PRO A 79 -10.08 2.75 -14.27
C PRO A 79 -10.89 1.68 -15.03
N PHE A 80 -12.09 1.39 -14.55
CA PHE A 80 -13.07 0.66 -15.35
C PHE A 80 -13.65 1.56 -16.44
N ARG A 81 -13.85 1.00 -17.63
CA ARG A 81 -14.52 1.72 -18.72
C ARG A 81 -16.00 1.89 -18.39
N GLY A 82 -16.52 3.11 -18.49
CA GLY A 82 -17.95 3.40 -18.32
C GLY A 82 -18.42 3.62 -16.88
N VAL A 83 -17.55 3.51 -15.87
CA VAL A 83 -17.88 3.80 -14.47
C VAL A 83 -16.94 4.87 -13.93
N ASN A 84 -17.48 6.07 -13.70
CA ASN A 84 -16.66 7.19 -13.23
C ASN A 84 -16.18 6.95 -11.78
N GLY A 85 -14.89 7.16 -11.54
CA GLY A 85 -14.28 7.03 -10.21
C GLY A 85 -13.94 5.60 -9.77
N LEU A 86 -14.46 4.55 -10.43
CA LEU A 86 -14.16 3.16 -10.11
C LEU A 86 -12.99 2.62 -10.92
N GLY A 87 -12.08 1.91 -10.26
CA GLY A 87 -10.95 1.24 -10.87
C GLY A 87 -10.58 -0.05 -10.15
N TRP A 88 -9.65 -0.77 -10.76
CA TRP A 88 -9.01 -1.95 -10.16
C TRP A 88 -7.51 -1.69 -10.04
N TYR A 89 -6.87 -2.46 -9.17
CA TYR A 89 -5.42 -2.53 -9.11
C TYR A 89 -4.94 -3.94 -8.78
N ALA A 90 -3.76 -4.26 -9.29
CA ALA A 90 -3.00 -5.43 -8.88
C ALA A 90 -1.61 -4.99 -8.44
N GLY A 91 -1.04 -5.65 -7.45
CA GLY A 91 0.20 -5.17 -6.85
C GLY A 91 0.90 -6.20 -6.00
N VAL A 92 2.02 -5.77 -5.44
CA VAL A 92 2.80 -6.54 -4.46
C VAL A 92 3.45 -5.56 -3.49
N GLY A 93 3.51 -5.95 -2.23
CA GLY A 93 4.19 -5.19 -1.19
C GLY A 93 5.00 -6.07 -0.26
N ALA A 94 5.73 -5.41 0.63
CA ALA A 94 6.43 -6.03 1.74
C ALA A 94 5.92 -5.43 3.05
N GLN A 95 5.87 -6.24 4.09
CA GLN A 95 5.42 -5.84 5.42
C GLN A 95 6.38 -6.38 6.48
N LEU A 96 6.67 -5.55 7.48
CA LEU A 96 7.30 -5.93 8.73
C LEU A 96 6.25 -5.87 9.82
N THR A 97 6.04 -6.97 10.54
CA THR A 97 5.11 -7.04 11.67
C THR A 97 5.91 -7.34 12.94
N PHE A 98 5.91 -6.41 13.87
CA PHE A 98 6.54 -6.50 15.17
C PHE A 98 5.48 -6.94 16.19
N VAL A 99 5.73 -8.01 16.93
CA VAL A 99 4.83 -8.57 17.93
C VAL A 99 5.55 -8.62 19.28
N ASP A 100 4.93 -8.07 20.32
CA ASP A 100 5.43 -8.07 21.71
C ASP A 100 4.42 -8.77 22.64
N ALA A 101 4.35 -10.09 22.56
CA ALA A 101 3.40 -10.91 23.33
C ALA A 101 4.14 -11.96 24.17
N GLY A 102 5.01 -11.51 25.07
CA GLY A 102 5.84 -12.36 25.94
C GLY A 102 7.24 -12.61 25.37
N ASP A 103 7.35 -12.86 24.07
CA ASP A 103 8.60 -12.84 23.30
C ASP A 103 8.50 -11.82 22.16
N ASN A 104 9.59 -11.08 21.92
CA ASN A 104 9.69 -10.13 20.82
C ASN A 104 9.99 -10.85 19.51
N VAL A 105 9.05 -10.86 18.58
CA VAL A 105 9.21 -11.49 17.25
C VAL A 105 8.93 -10.48 16.14
N THR A 106 9.70 -10.58 15.07
CA THR A 106 9.50 -9.78 13.85
C THR A 106 9.20 -10.70 12.69
N PHE A 107 8.05 -10.53 12.05
CA PHE A 107 7.67 -11.23 10.84
C PHE A 107 7.94 -10.36 9.61
N VAL A 108 8.42 -10.99 8.54
CA VAL A 108 8.64 -10.39 7.23
C VAL A 108 7.68 -11.05 6.26
N GLY A 109 6.73 -10.26 5.77
CA GLY A 109 5.68 -10.70 4.86
C GLY A 109 5.86 -10.15 3.45
N LEU A 110 5.65 -10.98 2.43
CA LEU A 110 5.37 -10.56 1.07
C LEU A 110 3.84 -10.53 0.88
N ARG A 111 3.32 -9.42 0.36
CA ARG A 111 1.88 -9.13 0.27
C ARG A 111 1.46 -8.90 -1.18
N PRO A 112 1.16 -9.95 -1.98
CA PRO A 112 0.45 -9.76 -3.24
C PRO A 112 -0.91 -9.13 -2.97
N GLN A 113 -1.45 -8.35 -3.91
CA GLN A 113 -2.75 -7.72 -3.74
C GLN A 113 -3.53 -7.59 -5.05
N LEU A 114 -4.84 -7.74 -4.96
CA LEU A 114 -5.80 -7.47 -6.02
C LEU A 114 -7.00 -6.75 -5.42
N GLY A 115 -7.32 -5.57 -5.93
CA GLY A 115 -8.31 -4.72 -5.30
C GLY A 115 -9.12 -3.85 -6.25
N LEU A 116 -10.16 -3.28 -5.67
CA LEU A 116 -11.01 -2.26 -6.26
C LEU A 116 -10.78 -0.94 -5.52
N GLU A 117 -10.73 0.15 -6.27
CA GLU A 117 -10.63 1.51 -5.71
C GLU A 117 -11.74 2.37 -6.30
N PHE A 118 -12.48 3.08 -5.44
CA PHE A 118 -13.53 3.99 -5.84
C PHE A 118 -13.25 5.39 -5.30
N LYS A 119 -13.13 6.39 -6.19
CA LYS A 119 -13.09 7.81 -5.83
C LYS A 119 -14.45 8.43 -6.07
N ILE A 120 -14.99 9.13 -5.08
CA ILE A 120 -16.22 9.92 -5.28
C ILE A 120 -15.89 11.08 -6.24
N PRO A 121 -16.56 11.21 -7.40
CA PRO A 121 -16.23 12.28 -8.36
C PRO A 121 -16.41 13.71 -7.81
N ALA A 122 -17.39 13.90 -6.93
CA ALA A 122 -17.76 15.20 -6.37
C ALA A 122 -17.07 15.51 -5.02
N ALA A 123 -16.33 14.57 -4.43
CA ALA A 123 -15.73 14.75 -3.11
C ALA A 123 -14.27 14.27 -3.08
N PRO A 124 -13.39 14.86 -2.27
CA PRO A 124 -12.01 14.43 -2.12
C PRO A 124 -11.89 13.16 -1.26
N ILE A 125 -12.76 12.18 -1.47
CA ILE A 125 -12.86 10.95 -0.67
C ILE A 125 -12.80 9.75 -1.62
N GLY A 126 -12.02 8.75 -1.24
CA GLY A 126 -11.95 7.47 -1.92
C GLY A 126 -11.99 6.30 -0.96
N PHE A 127 -12.29 5.13 -1.51
CA PHE A 127 -12.42 3.86 -0.82
C PHE A 127 -11.62 2.82 -1.57
N HIS A 128 -11.12 1.83 -0.85
CA HIS A 128 -10.57 0.63 -1.46
C HIS A 128 -10.99 -0.60 -0.66
N ALA A 129 -11.04 -1.71 -1.37
CA ALA A 129 -11.15 -3.05 -0.81
C ALA A 129 -10.27 -3.97 -1.66
N ASP A 130 -9.42 -4.76 -1.00
CA ASP A 130 -8.53 -5.70 -1.67
C ASP A 130 -8.44 -7.04 -0.96
N TRP A 131 -8.26 -8.05 -1.80
CA TRP A 131 -7.68 -9.32 -1.36
C TRP A 131 -6.17 -9.14 -1.30
N LYS A 132 -5.59 -9.36 -0.13
CA LYS A 132 -4.17 -9.10 0.13
C LYS A 132 -3.60 -10.19 1.03
N PRO A 133 -3.36 -11.39 0.49
CA PRO A 133 -2.78 -12.51 1.24
C PRO A 133 -1.47 -12.12 1.93
N ASN A 134 -1.15 -12.81 3.02
CA ASN A 134 0.11 -12.64 3.74
C ASN A 134 1.01 -13.86 3.55
N TRP A 135 2.12 -13.69 2.84
CA TRP A 135 3.16 -14.70 2.74
C TRP A 135 4.30 -14.38 3.70
N THR A 136 4.29 -15.02 4.86
CA THR A 136 5.38 -14.91 5.83
C THR A 136 6.61 -15.68 5.33
N LEU A 137 7.77 -15.02 5.34
CA LEU A 137 9.02 -15.56 4.79
C LEU A 137 9.98 -16.11 5.85
N ASN A 138 9.79 -15.75 7.12
CA ASN A 138 10.65 -16.13 8.23
C ASN A 138 9.88 -16.83 9.35
N HIS A 139 10.61 -17.48 10.27
CA HIS A 139 10.04 -18.26 11.39
C HIS A 139 9.10 -19.41 10.96
N GLY A 140 9.34 -19.98 9.77
CA GLY A 140 8.47 -20.96 9.12
C GLY A 140 7.63 -20.26 8.05
N SER A 141 7.90 -20.57 6.78
CA SER A 141 7.17 -19.91 5.70
C SER A 141 5.73 -20.39 5.66
N ASP A 142 4.80 -19.44 5.67
CA ASP A 142 3.37 -19.70 5.66
C ASP A 142 2.66 -18.71 4.73
N PHE A 143 1.65 -19.20 4.00
CA PHE A 143 0.88 -18.42 3.04
C PHE A 143 -0.58 -18.36 3.48
N ASP A 144 -0.94 -17.26 4.14
CA ASP A 144 -2.30 -16.99 4.55
C ASP A 144 -3.06 -16.28 3.42
N ALA A 145 -3.93 -17.04 2.75
CA ALA A 145 -4.76 -16.54 1.65
C ALA A 145 -6.04 -15.81 2.13
N SER A 146 -6.35 -15.85 3.42
CA SER A 146 -7.64 -15.42 3.97
C SER A 146 -7.73 -13.93 4.29
N THR A 147 -6.63 -13.19 4.12
CA THR A 147 -6.52 -11.80 4.56
C THR A 147 -7.03 -10.82 3.49
N PHE A 148 -7.86 -9.88 3.95
CA PHE A 148 -8.43 -8.80 3.15
C PHE A 148 -8.15 -7.46 3.82
N SER A 149 -8.10 -6.40 3.01
CA SER A 149 -8.01 -5.04 3.51
C SER A 149 -9.13 -4.18 2.95
N PHE A 150 -9.55 -3.19 3.73
CA PHE A 150 -10.37 -2.10 3.26
C PHE A 150 -9.90 -0.78 3.87
N GLY A 151 -10.27 0.34 3.26
CA GLY A 151 -10.03 1.63 3.90
C GLY A 151 -10.52 2.83 3.14
N ILE A 152 -10.44 3.97 3.82
CA ILE A 152 -11.05 5.25 3.43
C ILE A 152 -9.93 6.28 3.35
N LYS A 153 -9.85 7.01 2.24
CA LYS A 153 -8.77 7.95 1.95
C LYS A 153 -9.31 9.32 1.59
N TYR A 154 -8.65 10.36 2.09
CA TYR A 154 -8.78 11.73 1.60
C TYR A 154 -7.80 11.96 0.45
N THR A 155 -8.30 12.41 -0.69
CA THR A 155 -7.50 12.62 -1.89
C THR A 155 -6.88 14.01 -1.88
N LEU A 156 -5.55 14.07 -1.90
CA LEU A 156 -4.78 15.31 -1.93
C LEU A 156 -4.71 15.80 -3.38
N ARG A 157 -4.94 17.11 -3.59
CA ARG A 157 -4.83 17.77 -4.90
C ARG A 157 -3.37 18.09 -5.22
#